data_AF-A0A820JVL9-F1
#
_entry.id   AF-A0A820JVL9-F1
#
_cell.length_a   1.000
_cell.length_b   1.000
_cell.length_c   1.000
_cell.angle_alpha   90.00
_cell.angle_beta   90.00
_cell.angle_gamma   90.00
#
_symmetry.space_group_name_H-M   'P 1'
#
loop_
_entity.id
_entity.type
_entity.pdbx_description
1 polymer ?
#
loop_
_entity_poly.entity_id
_entity_poly.type
_entity_poly.pdbx_seq_one_letter_code
_entity_poly.pdbx_strand_id
1 'polypeptide(L)'
;MYTQLLKEALLEIEDDDTKSIKELVEYCRLHSDASEKTLKMIEKEYRNHTPIWWYTGPFFIYSMLNHGLRKMDVDIILKMGFFIRHLHQHITDLHRKQQSSKAAMPSKFQVFRGQGLSMEAFEKMKKTKGGLMSFNNFLSTS
;
A
#
# COMPACT_ATOMS: atom_id res chain seq x y z
N MET A 1 -2.87 17.45 -4.12
CA MET A 1 -4.17 17.92 -3.58
C MET A 1 -5.22 16.81 -3.66
N TYR A 2 -5.59 16.30 -4.85
CA TYR A 2 -6.60 15.23 -4.98
C TYR A 2 -6.25 13.90 -4.26
N THR A 3 -4.99 13.45 -4.34
CA THR A 3 -4.56 12.21 -3.67
C THR A 3 -4.52 12.34 -2.15
N GLN A 4 -4.31 13.54 -1.63
CA GLN A 4 -4.34 13.82 -0.19
C GLN A 4 -5.78 13.74 0.33
N LEU A 5 -6.73 14.39 -0.36
CA LEU A 5 -8.16 14.30 -0.03
C LEU A 5 -8.67 12.86 -0.14
N LEU A 6 -8.28 12.13 -1.18
CA LEU A 6 -8.62 10.71 -1.33
C LEU A 6 -8.06 9.88 -0.17
N LYS A 7 -6.81 10.10 0.23
CA LYS A 7 -6.21 9.44 1.39
C LYS A 7 -7.02 9.75 2.65
N GLU A 8 -7.32 11.01 2.92
CA GLU A 8 -8.09 11.42 4.11
C GLU A 8 -9.47 10.78 4.12
N ALA A 9 -10.20 10.84 3.01
CA ALA A 9 -11.49 10.17 2.87
C ALA A 9 -11.38 8.66 3.14
N LEU A 10 -10.43 7.96 2.52
CA LEU A 10 -10.24 6.51 2.73
C LEU A 10 -9.93 6.15 4.20
N LEU A 11 -9.28 7.03 4.94
CA LEU A 11 -8.96 6.81 6.36
C LEU A 11 -10.16 7.06 7.27
N GLU A 12 -11.11 7.89 6.85
CA GLU A 12 -12.32 8.23 7.60
C GLU A 12 -13.51 7.33 7.28
N ILE A 13 -13.48 6.57 6.17
CA ILE A 13 -14.53 5.61 5.87
C ILE A 13 -14.63 4.58 6.99
N GLU A 14 -15.83 4.42 7.54
CA GLU A 14 -16.21 3.32 8.42
C GLU A 14 -16.81 2.21 7.56
N ASP A 15 -16.05 1.12 7.37
CA ASP A 15 -16.51 -0.06 6.62
C ASP A 15 -16.65 -1.27 7.52
N ASP A 16 -17.61 -2.14 7.21
CA ASP A 16 -17.57 -3.53 7.66
C ASP A 16 -16.45 -4.27 6.92
N ASP A 17 -15.31 -4.40 7.60
CA ASP A 17 -14.14 -5.11 7.08
C ASP A 17 -14.47 -6.53 6.60
N THR A 18 -15.44 -7.23 7.21
CA THR A 18 -15.82 -8.58 6.77
C THR A 18 -16.44 -8.54 5.38
N LYS A 19 -17.31 -7.56 5.14
CA LYS A 19 -17.91 -7.30 3.83
C LYS A 19 -16.85 -6.87 2.82
N SER A 20 -15.99 -5.92 3.19
CA SER A 20 -14.94 -5.42 2.30
C SER A 20 -13.92 -6.49 1.90
N ILE A 21 -13.57 -7.40 2.81
CA ILE A 21 -12.71 -8.56 2.51
C ILE A 21 -13.38 -9.48 1.48
N LYS A 22 -14.67 -9.79 1.66
CA LYS A 22 -15.42 -10.62 0.71
C LYS A 22 -15.49 -9.97 -0.67
N GLU A 23 -15.81 -8.68 -0.72
CA GLU A 23 -15.86 -7.91 -1.96
C GLU A 23 -14.50 -7.87 -2.68
N LEU A 24 -13.39 -7.73 -1.94
CA LEU A 24 -12.05 -7.79 -2.50
C LEU A 24 -11.78 -9.18 -3.09
N VAL A 25 -12.12 -10.24 -2.36
CA VAL A 25 -11.92 -11.62 -2.81
C VAL A 25 -12.72 -11.92 -4.08
N GLU A 26 -13.99 -11.52 -4.14
CA GLU A 26 -14.84 -11.65 -5.33
C GLU A 26 -14.28 -10.86 -6.51
N TYR A 27 -13.85 -9.62 -6.28
CA TYR A 27 -13.21 -8.80 -7.30
C TYR A 27 -11.97 -9.51 -7.88
N CYS A 28 -11.11 -10.05 -7.00
CA CYS A 28 -9.90 -10.75 -7.42
C CYS A 28 -10.18 -12.05 -8.18
N ARG A 29 -11.24 -12.80 -7.82
CA ARG A 29 -11.66 -14.00 -8.57
C ARG A 29 -12.02 -13.68 -10.02
N LEU A 30 -12.58 -12.48 -10.27
CA LEU A 30 -13.05 -12.08 -11.59
C LEU A 30 -11.99 -11.35 -12.42
N HIS A 31 -11.06 -10.64 -11.79
CA HIS A 31 -10.17 -9.67 -12.48
C HIS A 31 -8.68 -9.92 -12.28
N SER A 32 -8.27 -10.99 -11.58
CA SER A 32 -6.86 -11.26 -11.30
C SER A 32 -6.50 -12.73 -11.42
N ASP A 33 -5.23 -13.03 -11.68
CA ASP A 33 -4.67 -14.40 -11.67
C ASP A 33 -4.37 -14.91 -10.25
N ALA A 34 -5.01 -14.34 -9.23
CA ALA A 34 -4.79 -14.75 -7.84
C ALA A 34 -5.22 -16.20 -7.64
N SER A 35 -4.34 -17.01 -7.02
CA SER A 35 -4.68 -18.41 -6.75
C SER A 35 -5.86 -18.52 -5.77
N GLU A 36 -6.78 -19.44 -6.03
CA GLU A 36 -7.92 -19.68 -5.13
C GLU A 36 -7.48 -20.03 -3.70
N LYS A 37 -6.29 -20.63 -3.54
CA LYS A 37 -5.67 -20.87 -2.23
C LYS A 37 -5.40 -19.55 -1.49
N THR A 38 -4.77 -18.58 -2.14
CA THR A 38 -4.46 -17.28 -1.55
C THR A 38 -5.73 -16.51 -1.23
N LEU A 39 -6.74 -16.58 -2.10
CA LEU A 39 -8.03 -15.92 -1.90
C LEU A 39 -8.77 -16.45 -0.67
N LYS A 40 -8.84 -17.78 -0.51
CA LYS A 40 -9.39 -18.41 0.70
C LYS A 40 -8.63 -18.04 1.96
N MET A 41 -7.31 -17.89 1.86
CA MET A 41 -6.46 -17.52 2.99
C MET A 41 -6.75 -16.08 3.44
N ILE A 42 -6.92 -15.14 2.50
CA ILE A 42 -7.34 -13.77 2.84
C ILE A 42 -8.71 -13.80 3.51
N GLU A 43 -9.69 -14.50 2.92
CA GLU A 43 -11.06 -14.53 3.43
C GLU A 43 -11.14 -15.07 4.88
N LYS A 44 -10.33 -16.07 5.23
CA LYS A 44 -10.39 -16.75 6.53
C LYS A 44 -9.38 -16.24 7.56
N GLU A 45 -8.21 -15.78 7.11
CA GLU A 45 -7.06 -15.56 7.96
C GLU A 45 -6.57 -14.12 7.95
N TYR A 46 -7.26 -13.20 7.24
CA TYR A 46 -6.83 -11.79 7.18
C TYR A 46 -6.50 -11.20 8.55
N ARG A 47 -7.37 -11.44 9.55
CA ARG A 47 -7.22 -10.93 10.92
C ARG A 47 -6.19 -11.67 11.77
N ASN A 48 -5.76 -12.86 11.35
CA ASN A 48 -4.77 -13.66 12.07
C ASN A 48 -3.35 -13.10 11.88
N HIS A 49 -3.16 -12.24 10.88
CA HIS A 49 -1.89 -11.60 10.56
C HIS A 49 -2.00 -10.08 10.58
N THR A 50 -0.87 -9.42 10.79
CA THR A 50 -0.82 -7.96 10.74
C THR A 50 -0.90 -7.46 9.29
N PRO A 51 -1.38 -6.22 9.06
CA PRO A 51 -1.44 -5.65 7.71
C PRO A 51 -0.08 -5.63 6.99
N ILE A 52 1.02 -5.43 7.75
CA ILE A 52 2.36 -5.41 7.16
C ILE A 52 2.81 -6.79 6.69
N TRP A 53 2.39 -7.86 7.36
CA TRP A 53 2.67 -9.25 6.96
C TRP A 53 2.03 -9.57 5.60
N TRP A 54 0.79 -9.14 5.39
CA TRP A 54 0.13 -9.24 4.09
C TRP A 54 0.80 -8.40 3.01
N TYR A 55 1.29 -7.21 3.38
CA TYR A 55 1.95 -6.29 2.45
C TYR A 55 3.36 -6.74 2.04
N THR A 56 4.10 -7.43 2.90
CA THR A 56 5.47 -7.89 2.62
C THR A 56 5.57 -9.36 2.24
N GLY A 57 4.51 -10.14 2.47
CA GLY A 57 4.44 -11.55 2.10
C GLY A 57 4.40 -11.78 0.58
N PRO A 58 4.63 -13.02 0.12
CA PRO A 58 4.65 -13.40 -1.30
C PRO A 58 3.23 -13.53 -1.89
N PHE A 59 2.39 -12.52 -1.67
CA PHE A 59 0.99 -12.48 -2.10
C PHE A 59 0.75 -11.38 -3.14
N PHE A 60 -0.36 -11.48 -3.86
CA PHE A 60 -0.75 -10.47 -4.85
C PHE A 60 -1.12 -9.11 -4.21
N ILE A 61 -1.30 -9.04 -2.89
CA ILE A 61 -1.70 -7.82 -2.16
C ILE A 61 -0.71 -6.68 -2.41
N TYR A 62 0.60 -6.96 -2.32
CA TYR A 62 1.63 -5.96 -2.57
C TYR A 62 1.55 -5.38 -3.98
N SER A 63 1.47 -6.26 -4.99
CA SER A 63 1.50 -5.88 -6.39
C SER A 63 0.21 -5.16 -6.80
N MET A 64 -0.95 -5.67 -6.39
CA MET A 64 -2.26 -5.07 -6.64
C MET A 64 -2.36 -3.68 -6.00
N LEU A 65 -1.96 -3.53 -4.73
CA LEU A 65 -2.02 -2.24 -4.05
C LEU A 65 -1.12 -1.20 -4.72
N ASN A 66 0.13 -1.58 -5.02
CA ASN A 66 1.07 -0.66 -5.67
C ASN A 66 0.66 -0.35 -7.12
N HIS A 67 -0.01 -1.28 -7.80
CA HIS A 67 -0.59 -1.02 -9.11
C HIS A 67 -1.70 0.02 -9.02
N GLY A 68 -2.70 -0.21 -8.15
CA GLY A 68 -3.83 0.70 -7.98
C GLY A 68 -3.41 2.12 -7.62
N LEU A 69 -2.52 2.25 -6.62
CA LEU A 69 -2.02 3.56 -6.19
C LEU A 69 -1.13 4.27 -7.25
N ARG A 70 -0.33 3.51 -8.02
CA ARG A 70 0.54 4.09 -9.06
C ARG A 70 -0.23 4.52 -10.30
N LYS A 71 -1.27 3.77 -10.66
CA LYS A 71 -2.11 4.04 -11.83
C LYS A 71 -3.34 4.89 -11.51
N MET A 72 -3.59 5.15 -10.23
CA MET A 72 -4.83 5.79 -9.76
C MET A 72 -6.07 5.00 -10.21
N ASP A 73 -5.98 3.67 -10.17
CA ASP A 73 -7.10 2.79 -10.48
C ASP A 73 -8.10 2.83 -9.31
N VAL A 74 -9.22 3.51 -9.54
CA VAL A 74 -10.22 3.78 -8.51
C VAL A 74 -10.88 2.49 -8.02
N ASP A 75 -11.13 1.52 -8.91
CA ASP A 75 -11.78 0.27 -8.53
C ASP A 75 -10.91 -0.53 -7.57
N ILE A 76 -9.61 -0.65 -7.89
CA ILE A 76 -8.64 -1.29 -7.00
C ILE A 76 -8.51 -0.52 -5.68
N ILE A 77 -8.40 0.82 -5.74
CA ILE A 77 -8.23 1.64 -4.54
C ILE A 77 -9.44 1.49 -3.59
N LEU A 78 -10.66 1.51 -4.12
CA LEU A 78 -11.87 1.35 -3.31
C LEU A 78 -11.97 -0.06 -2.72
N LYS A 79 -11.73 -1.11 -3.52
CA LYS A 79 -11.75 -2.50 -3.04
C LYS A 79 -10.67 -2.79 -2.00
N MET A 80 -9.54 -2.10 -2.08
CA MET A 80 -8.45 -2.18 -1.11
C MET A 80 -8.51 -1.11 -0.02
N GLY A 81 -9.58 -0.31 0.05
CA GLY A 81 -9.68 0.84 0.96
C GLY A 81 -9.46 0.45 2.43
N PHE A 82 -10.15 -0.61 2.88
CA PHE A 82 -9.95 -1.16 4.23
C PHE A 82 -8.49 -1.56 4.48
N PHE A 83 -7.83 -2.17 3.49
CA PHE A 83 -6.44 -2.61 3.60
C PHE A 83 -5.48 -1.42 3.67
N ILE A 84 -5.71 -0.38 2.85
CA ILE A 84 -4.95 0.88 2.86
C ILE A 84 -5.02 1.51 4.25
N ARG A 85 -6.23 1.58 4.83
CA ARG A 85 -6.48 2.12 6.17
C ARG A 85 -5.70 1.33 7.23
N HIS A 86 -5.86 0.02 7.26
CA HIS A 86 -5.15 -0.84 8.23
C HIS A 86 -3.63 -0.78 8.08
N LEU A 87 -3.12 -0.79 6.84
CA LEU A 87 -1.70 -0.70 6.58
C LEU A 87 -1.13 0.65 7.02
N HIS A 88 -1.82 1.75 6.71
CA HIS A 88 -1.42 3.10 7.11
C HIS A 88 -1.36 3.25 8.63
N GLN A 89 -2.41 2.81 9.33
CA GLN A 89 -2.49 2.86 10.79
C GLN A 89 -1.37 2.01 11.42
N HIS A 90 -1.17 0.78 10.92
CA HIS A 90 -0.14 -0.11 11.45
C HIS A 90 1.28 0.44 11.25
N ILE A 91 1.59 1.01 10.08
CA ILE A 91 2.89 1.67 9.83
C ILE A 91 3.07 2.88 10.76
N THR A 92 2.03 3.68 10.96
CA THR A 92 2.07 4.85 11.86
C THR A 92 2.35 4.43 13.31
N ASP A 93 1.73 3.35 13.77
CA ASP A 93 1.98 2.80 15.10
C ASP A 93 3.39 2.23 15.25
N LEU A 94 3.89 1.52 14.24
CA LEU A 94 5.27 1.02 14.22
C LEU A 94 6.28 2.18 14.26
N HIS A 95 6.02 3.24 13.50
CA HIS A 95 6.85 4.44 13.52
C HIS A 95 6.88 5.11 14.89
N ARG A 96 5.71 5.27 15.53
CA ARG A 96 5.61 5.83 16.89
C ARG A 96 6.39 4.97 17.91
N LYS A 97 6.25 3.65 17.83
CA LYS A 97 7.00 2.71 18.69
C LYS A 97 8.50 2.84 18.49
N GLN A 98 8.95 2.90 17.22
CA GLN A 98 10.35 3.09 16.88
C GLN A 98 10.93 4.40 17.45
N GLN A 99 10.19 5.51 17.34
CA GLN A 99 10.58 6.80 17.89
C GLN A 99 10.63 6.82 19.42
N SER A 100 9.71 6.12 20.10
CA SER A 100 9.66 6.05 21.57
C SER A 100 10.74 5.15 22.20
N SER A 101 11.42 4.32 21.40
CA SER A 101 12.44 3.41 21.90
C SER A 101 13.77 4.12 22.17
N LYS A 102 14.47 3.76 23.26
CA LYS A 102 15.77 4.35 23.68
C LYS A 102 16.89 4.22 22.63
N ALA A 103 16.72 3.34 21.64
CA ALA A 103 17.59 3.20 20.48
C ALA A 103 17.10 4.10 19.32
N ALA A 104 16.87 5.38 19.61
CA ALA A 104 16.34 6.33 18.64
C ALA A 104 17.21 6.28 17.37
N MET A 105 16.56 5.93 16.24
CA MET A 105 17.22 5.95 14.94
C MET A 105 17.85 7.33 14.71
N PRO A 106 18.99 7.40 14.03
CA PRO A 106 19.56 8.68 13.66
C PRO A 106 18.51 9.52 12.91
N SER A 107 18.51 10.83 13.16
CA SER A 107 17.54 11.79 12.59
C SER A 107 17.47 11.76 11.07
N LYS A 108 18.51 11.19 10.43
CA LYS A 108 18.58 10.85 9.02
C LYS A 108 19.22 9.48 8.87
N PHE A 109 18.61 8.64 8.04
CA PHE A 109 19.20 7.39 7.59
C PHE A 109 19.02 7.28 6.08
N GLN A 110 20.01 6.69 5.41
CA GLN A 110 19.98 6.50 3.97
C GLN A 110 19.36 5.15 3.66
N VAL A 111 18.48 5.13 2.65
CA VAL A 111 17.85 3.92 2.15
C VAL A 111 17.90 3.90 0.63
N PHE A 112 17.82 2.69 0.07
CA PHE A 112 17.87 2.48 -1.37
C PHE A 112 16.60 1.79 -1.86
N ARG A 113 16.19 2.14 -3.08
CA ARG A 113 15.03 1.53 -3.74
C ARG A 113 15.29 1.42 -5.24
N GLY A 114 15.23 0.19 -5.75
CA GLY A 114 15.13 -0.03 -7.18
C GLY A 114 13.73 0.34 -7.69
N GLN A 115 13.65 1.07 -8.80
CA GLN A 115 12.39 1.42 -9.44
C GLN A 115 12.54 1.35 -10.96
N GLY A 116 11.79 0.44 -11.58
CA GLY A 116 11.63 0.43 -13.03
C GLY A 116 10.87 1.67 -13.49
N LEU A 117 11.33 2.30 -14.56
CA LEU A 117 10.76 3.51 -15.14
C LEU A 117 10.72 3.38 -16.66
N SER A 118 9.71 3.97 -17.29
CA SER A 118 9.74 4.16 -18.74
C SER A 118 10.84 5.16 -19.11
N MET A 119 11.35 5.05 -20.34
CA MET A 119 12.35 6.01 -20.84
C MET A 119 11.81 7.44 -20.78
N GLU A 120 10.53 7.65 -21.08
CA GLU A 120 9.87 8.95 -20.99
C GLU A 120 9.88 9.51 -19.56
N ALA A 121 9.49 8.70 -18.57
CA ALA A 121 9.49 9.12 -17.17
C ALA A 121 10.91 9.43 -16.68
N PHE A 122 11.90 8.65 -17.12
CA PHE A 122 13.31 8.87 -16.81
C PHE A 122 13.83 10.20 -17.38
N GLU A 123 13.56 10.48 -18.66
CA GLU A 123 13.95 11.73 -19.28
C GLU A 123 13.24 12.94 -18.67
N LYS A 124 11.98 12.80 -18.27
CA LYS A 124 11.28 13.82 -17.48
C LYS A 124 11.98 14.06 -16.14
N MET A 125 12.32 13.00 -15.40
CA MET A 125 13.03 13.12 -14.12
C MET A 125 14.38 13.82 -14.26
N LYS A 126 15.16 13.54 -15.32
CA LYS A 126 16.43 14.23 -15.59
C LYS A 126 16.27 15.74 -15.76
N LYS A 127 15.15 16.19 -16.33
CA LYS A 127 14.84 17.61 -16.54
C LYS A 127 14.31 18.29 -15.27
N THR A 128 13.76 17.53 -14.32
CA THR A 128 13.23 18.04 -13.04
C THR A 128 14.28 18.14 -11.93
N LYS A 129 15.57 18.32 -12.28
CA LYS A 129 16.64 18.54 -11.28
C LYS A 129 16.34 19.77 -10.43
N GLY A 130 16.45 19.64 -9.11
CA GLY A 130 16.08 20.69 -8.16
C GLY A 130 14.58 20.80 -7.87
N GLY A 131 13.73 20.01 -8.53
CA GLY A 131 12.30 19.93 -8.26
C GLY A 131 11.93 18.90 -7.18
N LEU A 132 10.64 18.81 -6.87
CA LEU A 132 10.07 17.85 -5.93
C LEU A 132 9.50 16.62 -6.65
N MET A 133 9.58 15.46 -6.00
CA MET A 133 8.92 14.23 -6.43
C MET A 133 7.90 13.80 -5.38
N SER A 134 6.73 13.37 -5.84
CA SER A 134 5.67 12.83 -5.00
C SER A 134 5.34 11.40 -5.42
N PHE A 135 5.06 10.55 -4.45
CA PHE A 135 4.65 9.17 -4.65
C PHE A 135 3.26 8.96 -4.05
N ASN A 136 2.38 8.28 -4.78
CA ASN A 136 1.04 7.95 -4.29
C ASN A 136 0.98 6.58 -3.59
N ASN A 137 2.08 5.83 -3.63
CA ASN A 137 2.17 4.47 -3.10
C ASN A 137 3.08 4.38 -1.87
N PHE A 138 2.92 3.30 -1.10
CA PHE A 138 3.81 2.98 0.01
C PHE A 138 5.23 2.64 -0.49
N LEU A 139 6.25 3.12 0.22
CA LEU A 139 7.64 2.92 -0.15
C LEU A 139 8.29 1.82 0.71
N SER A 140 8.57 0.68 0.08
CA SER A 140 9.51 -0.34 0.59
C SER A 140 10.94 -0.01 0.13
N THR A 141 11.90 -0.06 1.04
CA THR A 141 13.31 0.30 0.82
C THR A 141 14.24 -0.67 1.55
N SER A 142 15.51 -0.72 1.15
CA SER A 142 16.60 -1.48 1.80
C SER A 142 17.64 -0.56 2.43
#